data_AF-A0A7Y4X042-F1
#
_entry.id   AF-A0A7Y4X042-F1
#
_cell.length_a   1.000
_cell.length_b   1.000
_cell.length_c   1.000
_cell.angle_alpha   90.00
_cell.angle_beta   90.00
_cell.angle_gamma   90.00
#
_symmetry.space_group_name_H-M   'P 1'
#
loop_
_entity.id
_entity.type
_entity.pdbx_description
1 polymer ?
#
loop_
_entity_poly.entity_id
_entity_poly.type
_entity_poly.pdbx_seq_one_letter_code
_entity_poly.pdbx_strand_id
1 'polypeptide(L)'
;MKKFLSLPLGTIIRFITTISIIGTILYACKKTDSRQDESLGLIEQKFFYYRPSSEPHVQALTAFMKRVNNKDHFVEKTVRQIGYPYWDKSISIKGISDDRSTSDSAIITYIPFVRERENYVNACLIIKAT
;
A
#
# COMPACT_ATOMS: atom_id res chain seq x y z
N MET A 1 -20.27 25.46 48.80
CA MET A 1 -19.66 25.26 47.47
C MET A 1 -19.72 26.56 46.64
N LYS A 2 -18.85 27.56 46.91
CA LYS A 2 -18.77 28.82 46.13
C LYS A 2 -17.36 29.42 46.27
N LYS A 3 -16.37 28.88 45.56
CA LYS A 3 -15.01 29.47 45.43
C LYS A 3 -14.51 29.44 43.98
N PHE A 4 -15.43 29.52 43.01
CA PHE A 4 -15.08 29.50 41.59
C PHE A 4 -15.08 30.89 40.93
N LEU A 5 -15.39 31.96 41.68
CA LEU A 5 -15.74 33.28 41.12
C LEU A 5 -14.79 34.42 41.54
N SER A 6 -13.50 34.14 41.77
CA SER A 6 -12.50 35.20 42.02
C SER A 6 -11.15 34.94 41.34
N LEU A 7 -11.16 34.36 40.14
CA LEU A 7 -9.95 34.25 39.33
C LEU A 7 -9.73 35.59 38.59
N PRO A 8 -8.52 36.19 38.66
CA PRO A 8 -8.25 37.44 37.98
C PRO A 8 -8.43 37.26 36.48
N LEU A 9 -9.00 38.26 35.81
CA LEU A 9 -9.37 38.23 34.38
C LEU A 9 -8.22 37.74 33.47
N GLY A 10 -6.97 38.05 33.84
CA GLY A 10 -5.77 37.59 33.14
C GLY A 10 -5.56 36.07 33.14
N THR A 11 -5.98 35.36 34.20
CA THR A 11 -5.87 33.89 34.27
C THR A 11 -6.87 33.23 33.32
N ILE A 12 -8.09 33.79 33.20
CA ILE A 12 -9.12 33.30 32.27
C ILE A 12 -8.66 33.45 30.82
N ILE A 13 -8.08 34.61 30.46
CA ILE A 13 -7.54 34.87 29.12
C ILE A 13 -6.41 33.89 28.78
N ARG A 14 -5.53 33.59 29.75
CA ARG A 14 -4.47 32.59 29.57
C ARG A 14 -5.06 31.20 29.31
N PHE A 15 -6.06 30.74 30.06
CA PHE A 15 -6.70 29.45 29.79
C PHE A 15 -7.35 29.37 28.40
N ILE A 16 -8.06 30.43 27.96
CA ILE A 16 -8.72 30.47 26.64
C ILE A 16 -7.68 30.38 25.51
N THR A 17 -6.57 31.11 25.63
CA THR A 17 -5.49 31.08 24.62
C THR A 17 -4.82 29.71 24.56
N THR A 18 -4.58 29.05 25.70
CA THR A 18 -4.02 27.67 25.70
C THR A 18 -4.96 26.67 25.04
N ILE A 19 -6.28 26.74 25.34
CA ILE A 19 -7.28 25.85 24.76
C ILE A 19 -7.39 26.06 23.23
N SER A 20 -7.31 27.31 22.77
CA SER A 20 -7.34 27.64 21.33
C SER A 20 -6.12 27.08 20.58
N ILE A 21 -4.92 27.16 21.18
CA ILE A 21 -3.70 26.57 20.60
C ILE A 21 -3.80 25.04 20.55
N ILE A 22 -4.28 24.40 21.62
CA ILE A 22 -4.46 22.94 21.63
C ILE A 22 -5.48 22.50 20.56
N GLY A 23 -6.60 23.23 20.43
CA GLY A 23 -7.63 22.93 19.43
C GLY A 23 -7.12 23.05 17.99
N THR A 24 -6.26 24.02 17.69
CA THR A 24 -5.67 24.19 16.36
C THR A 24 -4.67 23.08 16.01
N ILE A 25 -3.88 22.61 16.98
CA ILE A 25 -2.97 21.46 16.79
C ILE A 25 -3.76 20.19 16.46
N LEU A 26 -4.84 19.90 17.21
CA LEU A 26 -5.67 18.71 16.98
C LEU A 26 -6.37 18.73 15.62
N TYR A 27 -6.83 19.89 15.16
CA TYR A 27 -7.46 20.04 13.84
C TYR A 27 -6.45 19.88 12.70
N ALA A 28 -5.24 20.40 12.84
CA ALA A 28 -4.18 20.27 11.85
C ALA A 28 -3.67 18.83 11.70
N CYS A 29 -3.54 18.09 12.82
CA CYS A 29 -3.18 16.66 12.79
C CYS A 29 -4.22 15.84 12.02
N LYS A 30 -5.52 16.01 12.34
CA LYS A 30 -6.60 15.27 11.66
C LYS A 30 -6.64 15.50 10.14
N LYS A 31 -6.28 16.69 9.67
CA LYS A 31 -6.26 17.02 8.23
C LYS A 31 -5.10 16.35 7.47
N THR A 32 -4.01 16.02 8.17
CA THR A 32 -2.84 15.38 7.57
C THR A 32 -3.11 13.90 7.31
N ASP A 33 -3.75 13.21 8.25
CA ASP A 33 -4.10 11.79 8.12
C ASP A 33 -4.99 11.52 6.89
N SER A 34 -5.97 12.39 6.64
CA SER A 34 -6.89 12.24 5.50
C SER A 34 -6.19 12.33 4.13
N ARG A 35 -5.09 13.10 4.01
CA ARG A 35 -4.34 13.22 2.75
C ARG A 35 -3.45 12.02 2.50
N GLN A 36 -2.91 11.45 3.57
CA GLN A 36 -2.06 10.27 3.47
C GLN A 36 -2.87 9.07 3.01
N ASP A 37 -4.09 8.88 3.54
CA ASP A 37 -4.97 7.78 3.18
C ASP A 37 -5.42 7.84 1.70
N GLU A 38 -5.72 9.04 1.19
CA GLU A 38 -6.03 9.25 -0.23
C GLU A 38 -4.84 8.90 -1.13
N SER A 39 -3.63 9.32 -0.75
CA SER A 39 -2.41 9.00 -1.49
C SER A 39 -2.07 7.50 -1.48
N LEU A 40 -2.31 6.82 -0.36
CA LEU A 40 -2.10 5.38 -0.23
C LEU A 40 -3.07 4.63 -1.15
N GLY A 41 -4.35 5.03 -1.15
CA GLY A 41 -5.37 4.48 -2.04
C GLY A 41 -5.00 4.60 -3.52
N LEU A 42 -4.43 5.73 -3.94
CA LEU A 42 -3.95 5.92 -5.32
C LEU A 42 -2.75 5.02 -5.66
N ILE A 43 -1.81 4.86 -4.73
CA ILE A 43 -0.65 3.96 -4.92
C ILE A 43 -1.12 2.52 -5.07
N GLU A 44 -2.03 2.06 -4.21
CA GLU A 44 -2.62 0.72 -4.29
C GLU A 44 -3.41 0.51 -5.57
N GLN A 45 -4.26 1.48 -5.93
CA GLN A 45 -5.03 1.42 -7.17
C GLN A 45 -4.08 1.28 -8.37
N LYS A 46 -3.02 2.09 -8.43
CA LYS A 46 -2.03 2.00 -9.50
C LYS A 46 -1.30 0.65 -9.47
N PHE A 47 -0.90 0.16 -8.30
CA PHE A 47 -0.19 -1.11 -8.16
C PHE A 47 -0.99 -2.30 -8.73
N PHE A 48 -2.29 -2.37 -8.49
CA PHE A 48 -3.11 -3.51 -8.92
C PHE A 48 -3.77 -3.35 -10.30
N TYR A 49 -3.99 -2.11 -10.77
CA TYR A 49 -4.80 -1.85 -11.96
C TYR A 49 -4.06 -1.16 -13.10
N TYR A 50 -2.87 -0.58 -12.87
CA TYR A 50 -2.05 -0.03 -13.94
C TYR A 50 -1.34 -1.18 -14.66
N ARG A 51 -1.82 -1.53 -15.85
CA ARG A 51 -1.38 -2.66 -16.69
C ARG A 51 -1.78 -4.04 -16.16
N PRO A 52 -3.07 -4.39 -16.19
CA PRO A 52 -3.52 -5.73 -15.81
C PRO A 52 -3.02 -6.78 -16.81
N SER A 53 -2.79 -8.00 -16.32
CA SER A 53 -2.53 -9.15 -17.20
C SER A 53 -3.83 -9.66 -17.83
N SER A 54 -3.74 -10.18 -19.06
CA SER A 54 -4.83 -10.92 -19.70
C SER A 54 -4.84 -12.40 -19.31
N GLU A 55 -3.79 -12.91 -18.66
CA GLU A 55 -3.68 -14.31 -18.26
C GLU A 55 -4.51 -14.60 -16.99
N PRO A 56 -5.45 -15.57 -17.00
CA PRO A 56 -6.34 -15.84 -15.86
C PRO A 56 -5.61 -16.18 -14.56
N HIS A 57 -4.50 -16.93 -14.61
CA HIS A 57 -3.75 -17.28 -13.39
C HIS A 57 -3.02 -16.07 -12.80
N VAL A 58 -2.53 -15.15 -13.63
CA VAL A 58 -1.92 -13.90 -13.16
C VAL A 58 -2.97 -13.01 -12.51
N GLN A 59 -4.19 -12.93 -13.08
CA GLN A 59 -5.29 -12.21 -12.45
C GLN A 59 -5.67 -12.80 -11.10
N ALA A 60 -5.72 -14.14 -10.98
CA ALA A 60 -5.93 -14.82 -9.71
C ALA A 60 -4.83 -14.49 -8.69
N LEU A 61 -3.60 -14.36 -9.17
CA LEU A 61 -2.46 -13.99 -8.35
C LEU A 61 -2.50 -12.54 -7.89
N THR A 62 -2.86 -11.60 -8.77
CA THR A 62 -3.10 -10.20 -8.41
C THR A 62 -4.19 -10.09 -7.36
N ALA A 63 -5.29 -10.85 -7.49
CA ALA A 63 -6.36 -10.90 -6.50
C ALA A 63 -5.93 -11.52 -5.17
N PHE A 64 -5.04 -12.51 -5.19
CA PHE A 64 -4.41 -13.04 -3.98
C PHE A 64 -3.53 -11.97 -3.31
N MET A 65 -2.65 -11.30 -4.07
CA MET A 65 -1.79 -10.25 -3.56
C MET A 65 -2.57 -9.07 -2.99
N LYS A 66 -3.73 -8.73 -3.57
CA LYS A 66 -4.64 -7.73 -2.99
C LYS A 66 -5.15 -8.15 -1.61
N ARG A 67 -5.52 -9.43 -1.43
CA ARG A 67 -5.93 -9.97 -0.12
C ARG A 67 -4.79 -9.97 0.90
N VAL A 68 -3.56 -10.22 0.47
CA VAL A 68 -2.37 -10.11 1.33
C VAL A 68 -2.11 -8.65 1.71
N ASN A 69 -2.23 -7.72 0.75
CA ASN A 69 -2.04 -6.30 1.02
C ASN A 69 -3.07 -5.74 2.02
N ASN A 70 -4.32 -6.22 1.98
CA ASN A 70 -5.33 -5.83 2.97
C ASN A 70 -4.97 -6.22 4.41
N LYS A 71 -3.99 -7.11 4.61
CA LYS A 71 -3.48 -7.52 5.93
C LYS A 71 -2.15 -6.86 6.25
N ASP A 72 -1.23 -6.87 5.28
CA ASP A 72 0.18 -6.53 5.51
C ASP A 72 0.57 -5.13 5.01
N HIS A 73 -0.31 -4.48 4.24
CA HIS A 73 -0.11 -3.13 3.66
C HIS A 73 1.27 -2.93 2.99
N PHE A 74 1.73 -3.96 2.27
CA PHE A 74 3.10 -4.00 1.74
C PHE A 74 3.30 -3.07 0.52
N VAL A 75 2.22 -2.71 -0.18
CA VAL A 75 2.30 -2.06 -1.50
C VAL A 75 3.06 -0.73 -1.45
N GLU A 76 2.80 0.13 -0.46
CA GLU A 76 3.47 1.43 -0.33
C GLU A 76 5.00 1.26 -0.25
N LYS A 77 5.45 0.37 0.63
CA LYS A 77 6.87 0.09 0.83
C LYS A 77 7.50 -0.50 -0.42
N THR A 78 6.83 -1.44 -1.06
CA THR A 78 7.31 -2.08 -2.30
C THR A 78 7.47 -1.06 -3.42
N VAL A 79 6.46 -0.22 -3.66
CA VAL A 79 6.51 0.80 -4.71
C VAL A 79 7.66 1.78 -4.47
N ARG A 80 7.84 2.21 -3.21
CA ARG A 80 8.93 3.12 -2.84
C ARG A 80 10.31 2.51 -3.06
N GLN A 81 10.47 1.22 -2.86
CA GLN A 81 11.76 0.54 -2.96
C GLN A 81 12.09 0.10 -4.39
N ILE A 82 11.15 -0.53 -5.09
CA ILE A 82 11.40 -1.23 -6.36
C ILE A 82 10.49 -0.80 -7.51
N GLY A 83 9.51 0.08 -7.27
CA GLY A 83 8.61 0.60 -8.31
C GLY A 83 7.33 -0.21 -8.49
N TYR A 84 6.70 -0.08 -9.66
CA TYR A 84 5.40 -0.68 -9.96
C TYR A 84 5.54 -1.99 -10.74
N PRO A 85 4.67 -2.99 -10.48
CA PRO A 85 4.62 -4.22 -11.25
C PRO A 85 4.05 -3.97 -12.65
N TYR A 86 4.56 -4.70 -13.63
CA TYR A 86 4.00 -4.74 -14.98
C TYR A 86 3.32 -6.10 -15.17
N TRP A 87 2.05 -6.22 -14.76
CA TRP A 87 1.35 -7.50 -14.80
C TRP A 87 1.15 -8.02 -16.22
N ASP A 88 0.92 -7.12 -17.18
CA ASP A 88 0.84 -7.42 -18.62
C ASP A 88 2.13 -7.99 -19.22
N LYS A 89 3.26 -7.85 -18.53
CA LYS A 89 4.58 -8.37 -18.94
C LYS A 89 5.04 -9.56 -18.10
N SER A 90 4.12 -10.19 -17.38
CA SER A 90 4.43 -11.40 -16.64
C SER A 90 4.78 -12.56 -17.58
N ILE A 91 5.68 -13.43 -17.13
CA ILE A 91 6.10 -14.62 -17.87
C ILE A 91 5.86 -15.83 -16.98
N SER A 92 5.11 -16.79 -17.49
CA SER A 92 4.63 -17.94 -16.73
C SER A 92 5.17 -19.21 -17.35
N ILE A 93 5.97 -19.96 -16.58
CA ILE A 93 6.64 -21.18 -17.04
C ILE A 93 6.07 -22.34 -16.21
N LYS A 94 5.48 -23.31 -16.90
CA LYS A 94 5.09 -24.58 -16.29
C LYS A 94 6.32 -25.47 -16.22
N GLY A 95 6.65 -25.97 -15.03
CA GLY A 95 7.74 -26.95 -14.89
C GLY A 95 7.45 -28.19 -15.74
N ILE A 96 8.39 -28.60 -16.58
CA ILE A 96 8.33 -29.90 -17.26
C ILE A 96 8.76 -30.94 -16.23
N SER A 97 7.81 -31.71 -15.73
CA SER A 97 8.09 -32.89 -14.93
C SER A 97 8.51 -34.03 -15.87
N ASP A 98 9.80 -34.38 -15.88
CA ASP A 98 10.34 -35.45 -16.72
C ASP A 98 10.12 -36.87 -16.16
N ASP A 99 9.36 -37.01 -15.07
CA ASP A 99 9.09 -38.30 -14.46
C ASP A 99 7.64 -38.73 -14.62
N ARG A 100 7.45 -40.02 -14.94
CA ARG A 100 6.17 -40.75 -15.04
C ARG A 100 5.37 -40.81 -13.72
N SER A 101 5.60 -39.90 -12.78
CA SER A 101 4.83 -39.75 -11.56
C SER A 101 3.92 -38.53 -11.69
N THR A 102 2.66 -38.70 -11.30
CA THR A 102 1.61 -37.68 -11.27
C THR A 102 1.91 -36.60 -10.21
N SER A 103 3.01 -35.88 -10.38
CA SER A 103 3.36 -34.71 -9.57
C SER A 103 2.77 -33.48 -10.24
N ASP A 104 1.90 -32.75 -9.53
CA ASP A 104 1.35 -31.48 -9.98
C ASP A 104 2.49 -30.55 -10.44
N SER A 105 2.45 -30.17 -11.72
CA SER A 105 3.49 -29.35 -12.33
C SER A 105 3.36 -27.92 -11.79
N ALA A 106 4.32 -27.49 -10.98
CA ALA A 106 4.34 -26.11 -10.47
C ALA A 106 4.46 -25.09 -11.61
N ILE A 107 3.71 -23.99 -11.51
CA ILE A 107 3.81 -22.83 -12.40
C ILE A 107 4.66 -21.78 -11.71
N ILE A 108 5.75 -21.37 -12.35
CA ILE A 108 6.62 -20.29 -11.90
C ILE A 108 6.28 -19.04 -12.72
N THR A 109 5.83 -17.98 -12.05
CA THR A 109 5.45 -16.71 -12.66
C THR A 109 6.45 -15.63 -12.29
N TYR A 110 7.01 -14.95 -13.28
CA TYR A 110 7.93 -13.83 -13.15
C TYR A 110 7.16 -12.54 -13.46
N ILE A 111 7.22 -11.55 -12.57
CA ILE A 111 6.58 -10.23 -12.75
C ILE A 111 7.63 -9.14 -12.60
N PRO A 112 7.95 -8.40 -13.67
CA PRO A 112 8.94 -7.33 -13.62
C PRO A 112 8.41 -6.08 -12.91
N PHE A 113 9.32 -5.40 -12.21
CA PHE A 113 9.07 -4.13 -11.53
C PHE A 113 9.91 -3.02 -12.15
N VAL A 114 9.27 -1.87 -12.40
CA VAL A 114 9.88 -0.70 -13.04
C VAL A 114 9.49 0.57 -12.28
N ARG A 115 10.46 1.47 -12.07
CA ARG A 115 10.21 2.79 -11.50
C ARG A 115 9.70 3.74 -12.59
N GLU A 116 8.86 4.71 -12.22
CA GLU A 116 8.12 5.55 -13.19
C GLU A 116 8.97 6.32 -14.20
N ARG A 117 10.24 6.61 -13.87
CA ARG A 117 11.16 7.38 -14.71
C ARG A 117 12.25 6.53 -15.35
N GLU A 118 12.12 5.21 -15.25
CA GLU A 118 13.13 4.27 -15.72
C GLU A 118 12.53 3.38 -16.80
N ASN A 119 13.37 3.00 -17.75
CA ASN A 119 13.03 2.15 -18.90
C ASN A 119 13.68 0.76 -18.79
N TYR A 120 14.14 0.38 -17.60
CA TYR A 120 14.74 -0.91 -17.30
C TYR A 120 14.06 -1.57 -16.09
N VAL A 121 14.18 -2.89 -15.98
CA VAL A 121 13.63 -3.67 -14.88
C VAL A 121 14.54 -3.52 -13.65
N ASN A 122 13.97 -3.12 -12.51
CA ASN A 122 14.69 -2.95 -11.25
C ASN A 122 14.69 -4.20 -10.39
N ALA A 123 13.58 -4.93 -10.41
CA ALA A 123 13.37 -6.13 -9.63
C ALA A 123 12.39 -7.04 -10.35
N CYS A 124 12.36 -8.31 -9.94
CA CYS A 124 11.38 -9.27 -10.40
C CYS A 124 10.77 -9.99 -9.20
N LEU A 125 9.44 -10.05 -9.15
CA LEU A 125 8.73 -10.91 -8.23
C LEU A 125 8.60 -12.29 -8.87
N ILE A 126 9.01 -13.31 -8.14
CA ILE A 126 8.93 -14.71 -8.58
C ILE A 126 7.93 -15.41 -7.68
N ILE A 127 6.90 -16.00 -8.29
CA ILE A 127 5.84 -16.70 -7.56
C ILE A 127 5.75 -18.12 -8.09
N LYS A 128 5.88 -19.09 -7.18
CA LYS A 128 5.63 -20.50 -7.45
C LYS A 128 4.22 -20.84 -6.97
N ALA A 129 3.37 -21.27 -7.89
CA ALA A 129 2.07 -21.86 -7.59
C ALA A 129 2.12 -23.36 -7.91
N THR A 130 1.53 -24.17 -7.04
CA THR A 130 1.35 -25.62 -7.20
C THR A 130 -0.14 -25.90 -7.25
#